data_AF-A0A5N8ZBF4-F1
#
_entry.id   AF-A0A5N8ZBF4-F1
#
_cell.length_a   1.000
_cell.length_b   1.000
_cell.length_c   1.000
_cell.angle_alpha   90.00
_cell.angle_beta   90.00
_cell.angle_gamma   90.00
#
_symmetry.space_group_name_H-M   'P 1'
#
loop_
_entity.id
_entity.type
_entity.pdbx_description
1 polymer ?
#
loop_
_entity_poly.entity_id
_entity_poly.type
_entity_poly.pdbx_seq_one_letter_code
_entity_poly.pdbx_strand_id
1 'polypeptide(L)'
;MDIKNLKVIDIVFIVLVAIIKILGLYILINGWLVKSQANYRQFNEAINFSQQSYFQDVQLMGINQMILGTLLIIISLIVFSIYIKHFRSK
;
A
#
# COMPACT_ATOMS: atom_id res chain seq x y z
N MET A 1 5.11 -4.69 -26.38
CA MET A 1 6.27 -3.82 -26.13
C MET A 1 7.51 -4.67 -26.34
N ASP A 2 8.32 -4.41 -27.37
CA ASP A 2 9.54 -5.18 -27.60
C ASP A 2 10.55 -4.91 -26.48
N ILE A 3 10.85 -5.96 -25.71
CA ILE A 3 11.81 -5.91 -24.60
C ILE A 3 13.23 -5.56 -25.11
N LYS A 4 13.50 -5.82 -26.40
CA LYS A 4 14.81 -5.61 -27.04
C LYS A 4 15.31 -4.16 -27.09
N ASN A 5 14.44 -3.15 -26.91
CA ASN A 5 14.81 -1.73 -27.01
C ASN A 5 14.73 -0.96 -25.66
N LEU A 6 14.78 -1.65 -24.52
CA LEU A 6 14.82 -1.01 -23.20
C LEU A 6 16.20 -0.38 -22.93
N LYS A 7 16.23 0.95 -22.68
CA LYS A 7 17.44 1.59 -22.15
C LYS A 7 17.64 1.16 -20.70
N VAL A 8 18.88 1.14 -20.21
CA VAL A 8 19.19 0.79 -18.81
C VAL A 8 18.37 1.62 -17.82
N ILE A 9 18.16 2.90 -18.12
CA ILE A 9 17.36 3.81 -17.28
C ILE A 9 15.88 3.38 -17.17
N ASP A 10 15.30 2.81 -18.23
CA ASP A 10 13.94 2.29 -18.21
C ASP A 10 13.82 1.08 -17.27
N ILE A 11 14.82 0.19 -17.29
CA ILE A 11 14.85 -1.00 -16.45
C ILE A 11 14.93 -0.59 -14.98
N VAL A 12 15.84 0.33 -14.65
CA VAL A 12 15.98 0.86 -13.28
C VAL A 12 14.67 1.49 -12.80
N PHE A 13 14.02 2.30 -13.64
CA PHE A 13 12.76 2.93 -13.31
C PHE A 13 11.63 1.91 -13.07
N ILE A 14 11.49 0.91 -13.95
CA ILE A 14 10.48 -0.15 -13.80
C ILE A 14 10.69 -0.92 -12.50
N VAL A 15 11.93 -1.27 -12.17
CA VAL A 15 12.28 -1.97 -10.93
C VAL A 15 11.91 -1.12 -9.70
N LEU A 16 12.24 0.17 -9.71
CA LEU A 16 11.87 1.09 -8.62
C LEU A 16 10.35 1.17 -8.43
N VAL A 17 9.60 1.32 -9.53
CA VAL A 17 8.13 1.34 -9.50
C VAL A 17 7.57 0.03 -8.93
N ALA A 18 8.14 -1.12 -9.31
CA ALA A 18 7.74 -2.42 -8.80
C ALA A 18 7.97 -2.54 -7.29
N ILE A 19 9.13 -2.10 -6.79
CA ILE A 19 9.45 -2.10 -5.35
C ILE A 19 8.45 -1.23 -4.57
N ILE A 20 8.15 -0.03 -5.06
CA ILE A 20 7.17 0.87 -4.42
C ILE A 20 5.78 0.23 -4.36
N LYS A 21 5.34 -0.46 -5.42
CA LYS A 21 4.06 -1.17 -5.42
C LYS A 21 4.03 -2.32 -4.41
N ILE A 22 5.10 -3.10 -4.33
CA ILE A 22 5.23 -4.18 -3.34
C ILE A 22 5.16 -3.62 -1.92
N LEU A 23 5.86 -2.51 -1.64
CA LEU A 23 5.79 -1.82 -0.35
C LEU A 23 4.38 -1.31 -0.04
N GLY A 24 3.71 -0.69 -1.01
CA GLY A 24 2.33 -0.22 -0.85
C GLY A 24 1.36 -1.37 -0.55
N LEU A 25 1.49 -2.49 -1.26
CA LEU A 25 0.71 -3.71 -1.00
C LEU A 25 0.99 -4.30 0.38
N TYR A 26 2.26 -4.36 0.79
CA TYR A 26 2.64 -4.83 2.11
C TYR A 26 1.98 -4.00 3.21
N ILE A 27 2.07 -2.67 3.12
CA ILE A 27 1.45 -1.74 4.09
C ILE A 27 -0.07 -1.92 4.12
N LEU A 28 -0.70 -2.08 2.95
CA LEU A 28 -2.14 -2.28 2.84
C LEU A 28 -2.59 -3.58 3.51
N ILE A 29 -1.93 -4.70 3.20
CA ILE A 29 -2.24 -6.02 3.77
C ILE A 29 -1.99 -6.00 5.28
N ASN A 30 -0.89 -5.41 5.73
CA ASN A 30 -0.59 -5.30 7.15
C ASN A 30 -1.66 -4.47 7.90
N GLY A 31 -2.07 -3.33 7.33
CA GLY A 31 -3.16 -2.53 7.91
C GLY A 31 -4.48 -3.30 8.01
N TRP A 32 -4.79 -4.11 7.00
CA TRP A 32 -5.97 -4.98 7.02
C TRP A 32 -5.88 -6.04 8.13
N LEU A 33 -4.72 -6.69 8.29
CA LEU A 33 -4.49 -7.66 9.35
C LEU A 33 -4.60 -7.04 10.74
N VAL A 34 -4.00 -5.86 10.97
CA VAL A 34 -4.09 -5.12 12.23
C VAL A 34 -5.54 -4.80 12.57
N LYS A 35 -6.30 -4.26 11.60
CA LYS A 35 -7.72 -3.97 11.79
C LYS A 35 -8.53 -5.23 12.10
N SER A 36 -8.30 -6.32 11.37
CA SER A 36 -9.02 -7.58 11.54
C SER A 36 -8.76 -8.19 12.91
N GLN A 37 -7.50 -8.23 13.36
CA GLN A 37 -7.14 -8.74 14.68
C GLN A 37 -7.72 -7.86 15.80
N ALA A 38 -7.66 -6.53 15.67
CA ALA A 38 -8.24 -5.63 16.66
C ALA A 38 -9.75 -5.80 16.78
N ASN A 39 -10.47 -6.01 15.67
CA ASN A 39 -11.90 -6.29 15.70
C ASN A 39 -12.21 -7.65 16.36
N TYR A 40 -11.42 -8.69 16.06
CA TYR A 40 -11.57 -10.01 16.70
C TYR A 40 -11.37 -9.92 18.22
N ARG A 41 -10.32 -9.20 18.67
CA ARG A 41 -10.04 -9.02 20.09
C ARG A 41 -11.07 -8.12 20.77
N GLN A 42 -11.57 -7.08 20.10
CA GLN A 42 -12.65 -6.28 20.64
C GLN A 42 -13.89 -7.11 20.94
N PHE A 43 -14.24 -8.04 20.04
CA PHE A 43 -15.41 -8.89 20.22
C PHE A 43 -15.22 -9.94 21.33
N ASN A 44 -14.03 -10.51 21.46
CA ASN A 44 -13.78 -11.64 22.37
C ASN A 44 -13.19 -11.24 23.74
N GLU A 45 -12.43 -10.16 23.81
CA GLU A 45 -11.59 -9.82 24.98
C GLU A 45 -12.02 -8.51 25.68
N ALA A 46 -12.85 -7.68 25.05
CA ALA A 46 -13.22 -6.40 25.65
C ALA A 46 -14.33 -6.55 26.70
N ILE A 47 -13.99 -6.35 27.97
CA ILE A 47 -14.89 -6.50 29.12
C ILE A 47 -15.41 -5.12 29.58
N ASN A 48 -14.74 -4.03 29.22
CA ASN A 48 -15.09 -2.67 29.63
C ASN A 48 -14.90 -1.65 28.50
N PHE A 49 -15.39 -0.43 28.74
CA PHE A 49 -15.33 0.68 27.78
C PHE A 49 -13.89 1.08 27.40
N SER A 50 -12.93 1.01 28.33
CA SER A 50 -11.56 1.39 28.03
C SER A 50 -10.89 0.40 27.08
N GLN A 51 -11.13 -0.91 27.25
CA GLN A 51 -10.66 -1.93 26.32
C GLN A 51 -11.34 -1.81 24.94
N GLN A 52 -12.64 -1.51 24.90
CA GLN A 52 -13.33 -1.25 23.63
C GLN A 52 -12.73 -0.06 22.88
N SER A 53 -12.49 1.05 23.58
CA SER A 53 -11.86 2.24 22.99
C SER A 53 -10.47 1.93 22.44
N TYR A 54 -9.65 1.19 23.20
CA TYR A 54 -8.31 0.79 22.77
C TYR A 54 -8.34 0.00 21.45
N PHE A 55 -9.21 -1.00 21.33
CA PHE A 55 -9.29 -1.77 20.09
C PHE A 55 -9.86 -0.96 18.92
N GLN A 56 -10.72 0.02 19.18
CA GLN A 56 -11.17 0.96 18.15
C GLN A 56 -10.01 1.83 17.63
N ASP A 57 -9.13 2.31 18.50
CA ASP A 57 -7.94 3.08 18.10
C ASP A 57 -6.98 2.23 17.26
N VAL A 58 -6.79 0.96 17.62
CA VAL A 58 -5.97 0.03 16.81
C VAL A 58 -6.62 -0.25 15.45
N GLN A 59 -7.95 -0.35 15.39
CA GLN A 59 -8.66 -0.47 14.10
C GLN A 59 -8.47 0.77 13.23
N LEU A 60 -8.55 1.98 13.81
CA LEU A 60 -8.28 3.24 13.11
C LEU A 60 -6.84 3.29 12.58
N MET A 61 -5.87 2.84 13.38
CA MET A 61 -4.47 2.71 12.93
C MET A 61 -4.36 1.77 11.72
N GLY A 62 -5.02 0.61 11.76
CA GLY A 62 -5.06 -0.32 10.63
C GLY A 62 -5.69 0.29 9.38
N ILE A 63 -6.79 1.05 9.52
CA ILE A 63 -7.42 1.79 8.43
C ILE A 63 -6.46 2.83 7.83
N ASN A 64 -5.76 3.60 8.66
CA ASN A 64 -4.80 4.59 8.19
C ASN A 64 -3.66 3.94 7.41
N GLN A 65 -3.16 2.78 7.85
CA GLN A 65 -2.18 2.00 7.09
C GLN A 65 -2.74 1.55 5.73
N MET A 66 -3.98 1.04 5.68
CA MET A 66 -4.62 0.66 4.42
C MET A 66 -4.72 1.85 3.45
N ILE A 67 -5.09 3.04 3.93
CA ILE A 67 -5.18 4.26 3.14
C ILE A 67 -3.79 4.64 2.60
N LEU A 68 -2.76 4.64 3.44
CA LEU A 68 -1.39 4.95 3.03
C LEU A 68 -0.86 3.97 1.98
N GLY A 69 -1.07 2.66 2.17
CA GLY A 69 -0.69 1.64 1.20
C GLY A 69 -1.39 1.84 -0.14
N THR A 70 -2.68 2.16 -0.11
CA THR A 70 -3.48 2.46 -1.31
C THR A 70 -2.96 3.71 -2.05
N LEU A 71 -2.66 4.78 -1.32
CA LEU A 71 -2.11 6.02 -1.89
C LEU A 71 -0.75 5.78 -2.56
N LEU A 72 0.13 5.00 -1.94
CA LEU A 72 1.43 4.63 -2.52
C LEU A 72 1.27 3.89 -3.85
N ILE A 73 0.32 2.96 -3.94
CA ILE A 73 0.04 2.22 -5.18
C ILE A 73 -0.49 3.17 -6.27
N ILE A 74 -1.44 4.05 -5.94
CA ILE A 74 -2.04 5.00 -6.89
C ILE A 74 -0.98 5.98 -7.41
N ILE A 75 -0.20 6.59 -6.53
CA ILE A 75 0.85 7.54 -6.91
C ILE A 75 1.89 6.85 -7.79
N SER A 76 2.28 5.62 -7.45
CA SER A 76 3.20 4.81 -8.26
C SER A 76 2.66 4.57 -9.67
N LEU A 77 1.37 4.29 -9.82
CA LEU A 77 0.72 4.12 -11.13
C LEU A 77 0.71 5.42 -11.94
N ILE A 78 0.42 6.56 -11.30
CA ILE A 78 0.43 7.88 -11.95
C ILE A 78 1.84 8.19 -12.46
N VAL A 79 2.86 8.04 -11.62
CA VAL A 79 4.26 8.29 -11.98
C VAL A 79 4.71 7.38 -13.11
N PHE A 80 4.35 6.10 -13.07
CA PHE A 80 4.63 5.15 -14.15
C PHE A 80 3.96 5.56 -15.48
N SER A 81 2.69 5.97 -15.44
CA SER A 81 1.95 6.43 -16.61
C SER A 81 2.58 7.68 -17.24
N ILE A 82 2.95 8.66 -16.41
CA ILE A 82 3.65 9.87 -16.85
C ILE A 82 4.98 9.52 -17.53
N TYR A 83 5.75 8.60 -16.93
CA TYR A 83 7.03 8.16 -17.47
C TYR A 83 6.89 7.54 -18.86
N ILE A 84 5.96 6.59 -19.03
CA ILE A 84 5.72 5.94 -20.33
C ILE A 84 5.28 6.99 -21.37
N LYS A 85 4.36 7.90 -21.00
CA LYS A 85 3.85 8.93 -21.91
C LYS A 85 4.94 9.91 -22.36
N HIS A 86 5.84 10.35 -21.49
CA HIS A 86 6.83 11.39 -21.85
C HIS A 86 8.14 10.84 -22.40
N PHE A 87 8.62 9.72 -21.86
CA PHE A 87 9.97 9.22 -22.17
C PHE A 87 9.99 8.08 -23.18
N ARG A 88 8.83 7.45 -23.44
CA ARG A 88 8.71 6.31 -24.37
C ARG A 88 7.71 6.50 -25.50
N SER A 89 6.96 7.61 -25.54
CA SER A 89 5.99 7.91 -26.61
C SER A 89 6.62 8.60 -27.84
N LYS A 90 7.90 8.36 -28.14
CA LYS A 90 8.55 8.76 -29.40
C LYS A 90 9.13 7.55 -30.10
#